data_AF-A0A2I0TVC5-F1
#
_entry.id   AF-A0A2I0TVC5-F1
#
_cell.length_a   1.000
_cell.length_b   1.000
_cell.length_c   1.000
_cell.angle_alpha   90.00
_cell.angle_beta   90.00
_cell.angle_gamma   90.00
#
_symmetry.space_group_name_H-M   'P 1'
#
loop_
_entity.id
_entity.type
_entity.pdbx_description
1 polymer ?
#
loop_
_entity_poly.entity_id
_entity_poly.type
_entity_poly.pdbx_seq_one_letter_code
_entity_poly.pdbx_strand_id
1 'polypeptide(L)'
;MWQRSVCVGLLALALGYLCLLGPEPSYSPLRHLSASLLGGLRGARSLEERVVAAWQAAIVRPARRWARVAVGVNACVDVVLSGVKLLEALGLEPGDGKNHVVLSSRQDLKEAFAHFMEKGAAAERFFSDAESFHHIARTASEYPTAQLDEHKSSPIMYQNGEEWGRVRAPNANRFIFSHDLSNGALNMLEVFVSSLDEFQPDLVVLSGLHMMEGQSKEMRQRRLMEAVASISDIPTDIPIHLELASMTDQDFMSNIVHQVTESFFVVDSLWNEKK
;
A
#
# COMPACT_ATOMS: atom_id res chain seq x y z
N MET A 1 -40.81 19.69 15.07
CA MET A 1 -40.47 18.27 14.80
C MET A 1 -41.58 17.28 15.14
N TRP A 2 -42.56 17.63 15.98
CA TRP A 2 -43.62 16.69 16.41
C TRP A 2 -44.73 16.42 15.37
N GLN A 3 -45.07 17.40 14.53
CA GLN A 3 -46.18 17.26 13.57
C GLN A 3 -45.96 16.16 12.53
N ARG A 4 -44.72 15.96 12.07
CA ARG A 4 -44.40 14.92 11.07
C ARG A 4 -44.50 13.51 11.65
N SER A 5 -44.04 13.32 12.89
CA SER A 5 -44.14 12.03 13.59
C SER A 5 -45.59 11.67 13.93
N VAL A 6 -46.41 12.67 14.28
CA VAL A 6 -47.85 12.47 14.54
C VAL A 6 -48.60 12.12 13.25
N CYS A 7 -48.30 12.78 12.12
CA CYS A 7 -48.91 12.45 10.84
C CYS A 7 -48.55 11.02 10.38
N VAL A 8 -47.31 10.59 10.57
CA VAL A 8 -46.88 9.22 10.23
C VAL A 8 -47.56 8.18 11.12
N GLY A 9 -47.68 8.46 12.43
CA GLY A 9 -48.39 7.57 13.36
C GLY A 9 -49.88 7.43 13.05
N LEU A 10 -50.54 8.54 12.69
CA LEU A 10 -51.96 8.54 12.30
C LEU A 10 -52.20 7.82 10.96
N LEU A 11 -51.30 7.96 9.99
CA LEU A 11 -51.36 7.23 8.72
C LEU A 11 -51.18 5.72 8.91
N ALA A 12 -50.25 5.31 9.77
CA ALA A 12 -50.02 3.90 10.08
C ALA A 12 -51.23 3.26 10.80
N LEU A 13 -51.85 3.99 11.73
CA LEU A 13 -53.07 3.53 12.42
C LEU A 13 -54.27 3.47 11.48
N ALA A 14 -54.43 4.44 10.58
CA ALA A 14 -55.51 4.43 9.59
C ALA A 14 -55.36 3.27 8.59
N LEU A 15 -54.14 2.99 8.12
CA LEU A 15 -53.83 1.85 7.26
C LEU A 15 -54.03 0.51 7.97
N GLY A 16 -53.59 0.40 9.24
CA GLY A 16 -53.81 -0.80 10.05
C GLY A 16 -55.29 -1.07 10.32
N TYR A 17 -56.08 -0.01 10.56
CA TYR A 17 -57.53 -0.11 10.78
C TYR A 17 -58.29 -0.51 9.50
N LEU A 18 -57.87 0.01 8.34
CA LEU A 18 -58.42 -0.37 7.02
C LEU A 18 -58.12 -1.83 6.65
N CYS A 19 -56.94 -2.35 7.02
CA CYS A 19 -56.60 -3.77 6.83
C CYS A 19 -57.34 -4.73 7.78
N LEU A 20 -57.80 -4.25 8.93
CA LEU A 20 -58.46 -5.08 9.95
C LEU A 20 -59.99 -5.19 9.77
N LEU A 21 -60.63 -4.28 9.02
CA LEU A 21 -62.10 -4.17 8.97
C LEU A 21 -62.74 -4.24 7.58
N GLY A 22 -62.00 -4.51 6.51
CA GLY A 22 -62.55 -4.61 5.15
C GLY A 22 -62.28 -5.97 4.50
N PRO A 23 -63.25 -6.58 3.79
CA PRO A 23 -62.99 -7.75 2.96
C PRO A 23 -62.12 -7.35 1.75
N GLU A 24 -61.16 -8.21 1.39
CA GLU A 24 -60.30 -8.17 0.20
C GLU A 24 -60.63 -7.07 -0.83
N PRO A 25 -59.85 -5.98 -0.91
CA PRO A 25 -60.09 -4.95 -1.90
C PRO A 25 -59.50 -5.37 -3.26
N SER A 26 -60.35 -5.29 -4.29
CA SER A 26 -59.99 -5.39 -5.69
C SER A 26 -58.73 -4.57 -6.04
N TYR A 27 -57.75 -5.26 -6.64
CA TYR A 27 -56.50 -4.71 -7.16
C TYR A 27 -56.73 -3.62 -8.21
N SER A 28 -56.85 -2.36 -7.80
CA SER A 28 -56.76 -1.23 -8.75
C SER A 28 -56.16 0.08 -8.21
N PRO A 29 -56.33 0.51 -6.95
CA PRO A 29 -55.74 1.80 -6.52
C PRO A 29 -54.24 1.71 -6.23
N LEU A 30 -53.69 0.52 -5.96
CA LEU A 30 -52.26 0.32 -5.68
C LEU A 30 -51.35 0.51 -6.92
N ARG A 31 -51.91 0.50 -8.13
CA ARG A 31 -51.15 0.68 -9.38
C ARG A 31 -50.73 2.13 -9.64
N HIS A 32 -51.40 3.10 -9.01
CA HIS A 32 -51.05 4.52 -9.14
C HIS A 32 -50.11 5.02 -8.03
N LEU A 33 -50.11 4.37 -6.86
CA LEU A 33 -49.16 4.65 -5.77
C LEU A 33 -47.74 4.16 -6.09
N SER A 34 -47.62 3.06 -6.85
CA SER A 34 -46.31 2.49 -7.19
C SER A 34 -45.52 3.38 -8.16
N ALA A 35 -46.16 4.09 -9.10
CA ALA A 35 -45.44 4.89 -10.09
C ALA A 35 -44.78 6.15 -9.51
N SER A 36 -45.39 6.80 -8.51
CA SER A 36 -44.79 7.98 -7.85
C SER A 36 -43.74 7.60 -6.79
N LEU A 37 -43.93 6.48 -6.07
CA LEU A 37 -42.89 5.94 -5.18
C LEU A 37 -41.70 5.35 -5.95
N LEU A 38 -41.94 4.65 -7.06
CA LEU A 38 -40.88 4.13 -7.95
C LEU A 38 -40.23 5.24 -8.77
N GLY A 39 -40.95 6.33 -9.07
CA GLY A 39 -40.40 7.55 -9.68
C GLY A 39 -39.42 8.27 -8.76
N GLY A 40 -39.68 8.29 -7.45
CA GLY A 40 -38.75 8.80 -6.43
C GLY A 40 -37.50 7.94 -6.23
N LEU A 41 -37.59 6.64 -6.51
CA LEU A 41 -36.44 5.72 -6.47
C LEU A 41 -35.56 5.79 -7.73
N ARG A 42 -36.06 6.34 -8.85
CA ARG A 42 -35.26 6.59 -10.06
C ARG A 42 -34.35 7.83 -9.97
N GLY A 43 -34.53 8.66 -8.94
CA GLY A 43 -33.66 9.79 -8.61
C GLY A 43 -32.88 9.60 -7.31
N ALA A 44 -32.90 8.40 -6.72
CA ALA A 44 -32.15 8.11 -5.51
C ALA A 44 -30.67 8.00 -5.87
N ARG A 45 -29.86 8.91 -5.30
CA ARG A 45 -28.40 8.82 -5.36
C ARG A 45 -27.92 7.44 -4.97
N SER A 46 -26.87 6.95 -5.62
CA SER A 46 -26.26 5.66 -5.27
C SER A 46 -25.78 5.68 -3.81
N LEU A 47 -25.54 4.51 -3.22
CA LEU A 47 -25.02 4.44 -1.86
C LEU A 47 -23.65 5.14 -1.77
N GLU A 48 -22.82 4.95 -2.80
CA GLU A 48 -21.51 5.57 -2.95
C GLU A 48 -21.65 7.09 -2.99
N GLU A 49 -22.57 7.62 -3.79
CA GLU A 49 -22.82 9.07 -3.85
C GLU A 49 -23.28 9.65 -2.52
N ARG A 50 -24.05 8.88 -1.74
CA ARG A 50 -24.48 9.28 -0.38
C ARG A 50 -23.32 9.27 0.61
N VAL A 51 -22.43 8.27 0.53
CA VAL A 51 -21.23 8.17 1.36
C VAL A 51 -20.25 9.29 1.01
N VAL A 52 -20.00 9.52 -0.28
CA VAL A 52 -19.13 10.60 -0.75
C VAL A 52 -19.67 11.96 -0.30
N ALA A 53 -20.98 12.20 -0.41
CA ALA A 53 -21.57 13.44 0.08
C ALA A 53 -21.41 13.60 1.60
N ALA A 54 -21.54 12.52 2.38
CA ALA A 54 -21.32 12.55 3.82
C ALA A 54 -19.84 12.84 4.16
N TRP A 55 -18.89 12.22 3.46
CA TRP A 55 -17.46 12.49 3.63
C TRP A 55 -17.08 13.92 3.25
N GLN A 56 -17.62 14.44 2.15
CA GLN A 56 -17.39 15.83 1.74
C GLN A 56 -17.90 16.84 2.79
N ALA A 57 -18.98 16.51 3.50
CA ALA A 57 -19.48 17.34 4.59
C ALA A 57 -18.67 17.17 5.89
N ALA A 58 -18.10 15.99 6.14
CA ALA A 58 -17.42 15.66 7.40
C ALA A 58 -15.92 15.97 7.40
N ILE A 59 -15.23 15.84 6.25
CA ILE A 59 -13.78 16.05 6.15
C ILE A 59 -13.51 17.56 6.12
N VAL A 60 -13.10 18.08 7.26
CA VAL A 60 -12.69 19.48 7.44
C VAL A 60 -11.25 19.53 7.94
N ARG A 61 -10.51 20.56 7.52
CA ARG A 61 -9.12 20.76 7.99
C ARG A 61 -9.12 21.10 9.49
N PRO A 62 -8.14 20.60 10.26
CA PRO A 62 -8.02 20.95 11.66
C PRO A 62 -7.72 22.45 11.85
N ALA A 63 -8.08 22.97 13.02
CA ALA A 63 -7.90 24.38 13.38
C ALA A 63 -6.40 24.75 13.49
N ARG A 64 -5.58 23.84 14.04
CA ARG A 64 -4.12 23.94 14.03
C ARG A 64 -3.58 23.08 12.88
N ARG A 65 -2.63 23.62 12.13
CA ARG A 65 -2.03 22.94 10.96
C ARG A 65 -0.53 22.87 11.14
N TRP A 66 0.05 21.79 10.62
CA TRP A 66 1.48 21.66 10.42
C TRP A 66 1.91 22.55 9.25
N ALA A 67 2.96 23.33 9.44
CA ALA A 67 3.59 24.14 8.40
C ALA A 67 4.79 23.41 7.77
N ARG A 68 5.52 22.61 8.55
CA ARG A 68 6.70 21.86 8.12
C ARG A 68 6.58 20.41 8.57
N VAL A 69 6.70 19.47 7.63
CA VAL A 69 6.68 18.03 7.92
C VAL A 69 7.96 17.43 7.35
N ALA A 70 8.73 16.74 8.20
CA ALA A 70 9.91 15.99 7.77
C ALA A 70 9.54 14.52 7.57
N VAL A 71 9.93 13.93 6.44
CA VAL A 71 9.61 12.53 6.09
C VAL A 71 10.88 11.77 5.73
N GLY A 72 11.09 10.61 6.33
CA GLY A 72 12.23 9.74 6.05
C GLY A 72 11.98 8.29 6.50
N VAL A 73 12.88 7.34 6.27
CA VAL A 73 14.19 7.53 5.61
C VAL A 73 14.36 6.63 4.39
N ASN A 74 13.46 5.66 4.19
CA ASN A 74 13.51 4.80 3.03
C ASN A 74 12.96 5.53 1.80
N ALA A 75 13.75 5.53 0.72
CA ALA A 75 13.37 6.06 -0.57
C ALA A 75 13.99 5.21 -1.69
N CYS A 76 13.24 5.00 -2.76
CA CYS A 76 13.71 4.31 -3.95
C CYS A 76 12.98 4.84 -5.18
N VAL A 77 13.39 4.37 -6.35
CA VAL A 77 12.73 4.65 -7.62
C VAL A 77 12.27 3.32 -8.19
N ASP A 78 10.98 3.25 -8.53
CA ASP A 78 10.39 2.07 -9.13
C ASP A 78 10.46 2.21 -10.64
N VAL A 79 11.14 1.25 -11.27
CA VAL A 79 11.10 1.11 -12.72
C VAL A 79 10.12 0.01 -13.07
N VAL A 80 8.98 0.41 -13.63
CA VAL A 80 7.91 -0.50 -14.04
C VAL A 80 7.96 -0.74 -15.54
N LEU A 81 8.14 -1.99 -15.95
CA LEU A 81 8.20 -2.39 -17.36
C LEU A 81 7.80 -3.86 -17.57
N SER A 82 7.58 -4.27 -18.83
CA SER A 82 7.41 -5.70 -19.14
C SER A 82 8.70 -6.45 -18.87
N GLY A 83 8.61 -7.53 -18.10
CA GLY A 83 9.76 -8.38 -17.80
C GLY A 83 10.31 -9.10 -19.01
N VAL A 84 9.44 -9.55 -19.93
CA VAL A 84 9.86 -10.16 -21.20
C VAL A 84 10.69 -9.17 -22.01
N LYS A 85 10.19 -7.94 -22.19
CA LYS A 85 10.90 -6.89 -22.94
C LYS A 85 12.22 -6.49 -22.31
N LEU A 86 12.31 -6.47 -20.97
CA LEU A 86 13.58 -6.22 -20.28
C LEU A 86 14.60 -7.33 -20.57
N LEU A 87 14.19 -8.58 -20.47
CA LEU A 87 15.09 -9.73 -20.71
C LEU A 87 15.56 -9.75 -22.17
N GLU A 88 14.68 -9.45 -23.12
CA GLU A 88 15.04 -9.27 -24.53
C GLU A 88 16.04 -8.10 -24.72
N ALA A 89 15.81 -6.96 -24.07
CA ALA A 89 16.70 -5.80 -24.13
C ALA A 89 18.09 -6.09 -23.54
N LEU A 90 18.17 -7.00 -22.56
CA LEU A 90 19.42 -7.50 -21.99
C LEU A 90 20.12 -8.56 -22.87
N GLY A 91 19.52 -8.94 -24.01
CA GLY A 91 20.02 -9.97 -24.92
C GLY A 91 19.89 -11.39 -24.37
N LEU A 92 18.89 -11.64 -23.50
CA LEU A 92 18.66 -12.94 -22.90
C LEU A 92 17.62 -13.72 -23.72
N GLU A 93 18.02 -14.90 -24.17
CA GLU A 93 17.13 -15.82 -24.87
C GLU A 93 16.26 -16.63 -23.88
N PRO A 94 15.01 -16.97 -24.26
CA PRO A 94 14.14 -17.82 -23.44
C PRO A 94 14.83 -19.14 -23.05
N GLY A 95 14.56 -19.61 -21.83
CA GLY A 95 15.12 -20.86 -21.33
C GLY A 95 14.27 -21.46 -20.22
N ASP A 96 14.76 -22.57 -19.65
CA ASP A 96 14.06 -23.26 -18.57
C ASP A 96 14.00 -22.39 -17.30
N GLY A 97 12.87 -22.46 -16.60
CA GLY A 97 12.65 -21.74 -15.35
C GLY A 97 13.21 -22.48 -14.14
N LYS A 98 13.94 -21.78 -13.28
CA LYS A 98 14.43 -22.29 -11.99
C LYS A 98 14.32 -21.21 -10.92
N ASN A 99 13.74 -21.55 -9.77
CA ASN A 99 13.69 -20.64 -8.65
C ASN A 99 15.08 -20.46 -8.04
N HIS A 100 15.44 -19.20 -7.80
CA HIS A 100 16.64 -18.79 -7.08
C HIS A 100 16.22 -17.95 -5.89
N VAL A 101 16.82 -18.17 -4.72
CA VAL A 101 16.53 -17.38 -3.51
C VAL A 101 17.21 -16.01 -3.58
N VAL A 102 18.43 -15.97 -4.13
CA VAL A 102 19.23 -14.77 -4.40
C VAL A 102 19.67 -14.82 -5.85
N LEU A 103 19.60 -13.69 -6.55
CA LEU A 103 20.02 -13.57 -7.94
C LEU A 103 21.46 -13.07 -7.97
N SER A 104 22.40 -13.87 -8.49
CA SER A 104 23.80 -13.49 -8.60
C SER A 104 24.23 -13.13 -10.02
N SER A 105 23.37 -13.40 -11.00
CA SER A 105 23.68 -13.19 -12.42
C SER A 105 22.43 -12.87 -13.26
N ARG A 106 22.65 -12.39 -14.49
CA ARG A 106 21.58 -12.23 -15.50
C ARG A 106 20.89 -13.55 -15.82
N GLN A 107 21.62 -14.66 -15.73
CA GLN A 107 21.09 -16.00 -15.94
C GLN A 107 20.14 -16.39 -14.80
N ASP A 108 20.50 -16.11 -13.54
CA ASP A 108 19.62 -16.36 -12.39
C ASP A 108 18.33 -15.53 -12.49
N LEU A 109 18.45 -14.26 -12.90
CA LEU A 109 17.29 -13.39 -13.13
C LEU A 109 16.37 -13.97 -14.19
N LYS A 110 16.91 -14.40 -15.33
CA LYS A 110 16.13 -15.09 -16.38
C LYS A 110 15.42 -16.32 -15.82
N GLU A 111 16.16 -17.21 -15.18
CA GLU A 111 15.65 -18.50 -14.72
C GLU A 111 14.55 -18.29 -13.66
N ALA A 112 14.77 -17.37 -12.72
CA ALA A 112 13.80 -17.03 -11.69
C ALA A 112 12.56 -16.37 -12.30
N PHE A 113 12.73 -15.42 -13.22
CA PHE A 113 11.61 -14.78 -13.90
C PHE A 113 10.75 -15.80 -14.64
N ALA A 114 11.37 -16.67 -15.46
CA ALA A 114 10.66 -17.71 -16.20
C ALA A 114 9.89 -18.66 -15.26
N HIS A 115 10.48 -19.04 -14.13
CA HIS A 115 9.84 -19.88 -13.11
C HIS A 115 8.56 -19.25 -12.54
N PHE A 116 8.59 -17.96 -12.21
CA PHE A 116 7.44 -17.28 -11.62
C PHE A 116 6.39 -16.88 -12.66
N MET A 117 6.83 -16.53 -13.87
CA MET A 117 5.95 -16.26 -15.01
C MET A 117 5.12 -17.50 -15.37
N GLU A 118 5.73 -18.68 -15.48
CA GLU A 118 5.02 -19.93 -15.76
C GLU A 118 3.95 -20.24 -14.71
N LYS A 119 4.19 -19.88 -13.46
CA LYS A 119 3.26 -20.07 -12.34
C LYS A 119 2.25 -18.94 -12.17
N GLY A 120 2.44 -17.81 -12.86
CA GLY A 120 1.66 -16.59 -12.66
C GLY A 120 1.75 -16.04 -11.23
N ALA A 121 2.87 -16.24 -10.54
CA ALA A 121 3.02 -15.95 -9.12
C ALA A 121 3.92 -14.74 -8.86
N ALA A 122 3.52 -13.92 -7.87
CA ALA A 122 4.33 -12.79 -7.43
C ALA A 122 5.61 -13.29 -6.75
N ALA A 123 6.73 -12.62 -7.00
CA ALA A 123 7.96 -12.88 -6.27
C ALA A 123 8.78 -11.61 -6.13
N GLU A 124 9.59 -11.57 -5.08
CA GLU A 124 10.58 -10.53 -4.83
C GLU A 124 11.92 -11.17 -4.51
N ARG A 125 13.01 -10.67 -5.10
CA ARG A 125 14.35 -11.25 -4.94
C ARG A 125 15.43 -10.18 -4.75
N PHE A 126 16.38 -10.49 -3.88
CA PHE A 126 17.60 -9.70 -3.79
C PHE A 126 18.55 -10.08 -4.93
N PHE A 127 19.14 -9.06 -5.57
CA PHE A 127 20.18 -9.22 -6.58
C PHE A 127 21.53 -8.90 -5.94
N SER A 128 22.44 -9.87 -5.84
CA SER A 128 23.66 -9.71 -5.03
C SER A 128 24.79 -8.97 -5.73
N ASP A 129 24.90 -9.08 -7.06
CA ASP A 129 25.98 -8.44 -7.82
C ASP A 129 25.62 -6.99 -8.19
N ALA A 130 26.28 -6.04 -7.55
CA ALA A 130 25.97 -4.61 -7.66
C ALA A 130 26.20 -4.05 -9.07
N GLU A 131 27.30 -4.43 -9.74
CA GLU A 131 27.62 -3.92 -11.07
C GLU A 131 26.64 -4.44 -12.13
N SER A 132 26.31 -5.72 -12.09
CA SER A 132 25.30 -6.31 -12.97
C SER A 132 23.93 -5.71 -12.70
N PHE A 133 23.55 -5.54 -11.43
CA PHE A 133 22.29 -4.88 -11.08
C PHE A 133 22.24 -3.46 -11.64
N HIS A 134 23.30 -2.67 -11.49
CA HIS A 134 23.37 -1.30 -12.01
C HIS A 134 23.18 -1.25 -13.53
N HIS A 135 23.81 -2.18 -14.26
CA HIS A 135 23.61 -2.29 -15.71
C HIS A 135 22.16 -2.64 -16.06
N ILE A 136 21.54 -3.59 -15.33
CA ILE A 136 20.15 -3.99 -15.55
C ILE A 136 19.19 -2.83 -15.26
N ALA A 137 19.38 -2.16 -14.12
CA ALA A 137 18.57 -1.03 -13.70
C ALA A 137 18.64 0.12 -14.70
N ARG A 138 19.84 0.44 -15.22
CA ARG A 138 20.01 1.43 -16.29
C ARG A 138 19.29 1.02 -17.57
N THR A 139 19.45 -0.24 -17.98
CA THR A 139 18.77 -0.76 -19.19
C THR A 139 17.25 -0.66 -19.04
N ALA A 140 16.73 -0.95 -17.84
CA ALA A 140 15.31 -0.84 -17.54
C ALA A 140 14.84 0.61 -17.55
N SER A 141 15.56 1.54 -16.90
CA SER A 141 15.14 2.94 -16.78
C SER A 141 15.23 3.72 -18.09
N GLU A 142 16.14 3.33 -18.98
CA GLU A 142 16.29 3.92 -20.32
C GLU A 142 15.36 3.27 -21.36
N TYR A 143 14.60 2.23 -20.97
CA TYR A 143 13.72 1.54 -21.90
C TYR A 143 12.54 2.45 -22.31
N PRO A 144 12.21 2.61 -23.60
CA PRO A 144 11.25 3.63 -24.07
C PRO A 144 9.85 3.55 -23.48
N THR A 145 9.43 2.37 -23.00
CA THR A 145 8.10 2.17 -22.38
C THR A 145 8.17 2.00 -20.87
N ALA A 146 9.31 2.29 -20.23
CA ALA A 146 9.42 2.22 -18.78
C ALA A 146 8.61 3.36 -18.14
N GLN A 147 7.83 3.01 -17.12
CA GLN A 147 7.17 3.97 -16.25
C GLN A 147 8.03 4.11 -15.00
N LEU A 148 8.33 5.36 -14.62
CA LEU A 148 9.04 5.69 -13.40
C LEU A 148 8.01 6.14 -12.37
N ASP A 149 7.86 5.36 -11.31
CA ASP A 149 7.03 5.71 -10.16
C ASP A 149 7.95 5.91 -8.94
N GLU A 150 7.62 6.86 -8.06
CA GLU A 150 8.42 7.14 -6.86
C GLU A 150 8.18 6.13 -5.71
N HIS A 151 7.44 5.04 -5.99
CA HIS A 151 7.01 3.89 -5.16
C HIS A 151 8.10 3.02 -4.51
N LYS A 152 7.79 1.76 -4.11
CA LYS A 152 8.74 0.77 -3.56
C LYS A 152 9.07 -0.37 -4.54
N SER A 153 10.37 -0.52 -4.83
CA SER A 153 11.04 -1.54 -5.66
C SER A 153 10.71 -1.49 -7.18
N SER A 154 11.61 -1.92 -8.06
CA SER A 154 11.34 -2.00 -9.53
C SER A 154 10.56 -3.27 -9.91
N PRO A 155 9.24 -3.24 -10.14
CA PRO A 155 8.52 -4.41 -10.61
C PRO A 155 8.68 -4.58 -12.12
N ILE A 156 9.14 -5.75 -12.53
CA ILE A 156 8.88 -6.21 -13.89
C ILE A 156 7.55 -6.96 -13.92
N MET A 157 6.68 -6.58 -14.84
CA MET A 157 5.32 -7.14 -14.97
C MET A 157 5.24 -8.13 -16.12
N TYR A 158 4.31 -9.06 -16.03
CA TYR A 158 3.84 -9.87 -17.15
C TYR A 158 2.31 -9.96 -17.13
N GLN A 159 1.71 -9.99 -18.32
CA GLN A 159 0.27 -10.01 -18.54
C GLN A 159 -0.27 -11.43 -18.65
N ASN A 160 -1.58 -11.59 -18.46
CA ASN A 160 -2.25 -12.85 -18.71
C ASN A 160 -2.05 -13.28 -20.18
N GLY A 161 -1.57 -14.51 -20.39
CA GLY A 161 -1.33 -15.08 -21.70
C GLY A 161 -0.05 -14.61 -22.39
N GLU A 162 0.74 -13.73 -21.77
CA GLU A 162 2.05 -13.31 -22.30
C GLU A 162 2.98 -14.51 -22.45
N GLU A 163 3.75 -14.54 -23.54
CA GLU A 163 4.61 -15.65 -23.93
C GLU A 163 6.06 -15.22 -23.97
N TRP A 164 6.95 -16.10 -23.51
CA TRP A 164 8.39 -15.97 -23.71
C TRP A 164 8.99 -17.35 -24.00
N GLY A 165 9.28 -17.61 -25.29
CA GLY A 165 9.66 -18.94 -25.76
C GLY A 165 8.54 -19.97 -25.52
N ARG A 166 8.78 -20.95 -24.65
CA ARG A 166 7.80 -21.99 -24.29
C ARG A 166 6.97 -21.64 -23.04
N VAL A 167 7.36 -20.60 -22.32
CA VAL A 167 6.68 -20.18 -21.09
C VAL A 167 5.49 -19.28 -21.46
N ARG A 168 4.33 -19.57 -20.87
CA ARG A 168 3.12 -18.73 -20.97
C ARG A 168 2.62 -18.39 -19.57
N ALA A 169 2.34 -17.12 -19.33
CA ALA A 169 1.78 -16.68 -18.06
C ALA A 169 0.29 -17.04 -17.95
N PRO A 170 -0.15 -17.74 -16.88
CA PRO A 170 -1.57 -18.09 -16.67
C PRO A 170 -2.41 -16.92 -16.15
N ASN A 171 -1.78 -15.89 -15.59
CA ASN A 171 -2.41 -14.67 -15.11
C ASN A 171 -1.40 -13.53 -15.07
N ALA A 172 -1.90 -12.29 -15.01
CA ALA A 172 -1.05 -11.12 -14.84
C ALA A 172 -0.45 -11.11 -13.42
N ASN A 173 0.85 -10.85 -13.33
CA ASN A 173 1.54 -10.67 -12.06
C ASN A 173 2.85 -9.89 -12.23
N ARG A 174 3.61 -9.75 -11.13
CA ARG A 174 4.87 -9.00 -11.09
C ARG A 174 5.98 -9.80 -10.44
N PHE A 175 7.18 -9.62 -10.94
CA PHE A 175 8.42 -10.09 -10.34
C PHE A 175 9.26 -8.86 -9.98
N ILE A 176 9.70 -8.78 -8.72
CA ILE A 176 10.42 -7.63 -8.18
C ILE A 176 11.85 -8.07 -7.88
N PHE A 177 12.83 -7.23 -8.19
CA PHE A 177 14.18 -7.43 -7.69
C PHE A 177 14.88 -6.10 -7.42
N SER A 178 15.75 -6.10 -6.41
CA SER A 178 16.50 -4.92 -5.99
C SER A 178 17.88 -5.29 -5.45
N HIS A 179 18.79 -4.32 -5.50
CA HIS A 179 20.05 -4.33 -4.75
C HIS A 179 20.02 -3.17 -3.74
N ASP A 180 19.09 -3.23 -2.79
CA ASP A 180 18.84 -2.13 -1.85
C ASP A 180 19.49 -2.39 -0.48
N LEU A 181 20.79 -2.14 -0.41
CA LEU A 181 21.56 -2.24 0.84
C LEU A 181 21.33 -1.02 1.74
N SER A 182 21.10 0.15 1.15
CA SER A 182 20.99 1.42 1.88
C SER A 182 19.74 1.49 2.74
N ASN A 183 18.58 1.14 2.18
CA ASN A 183 17.34 1.14 2.95
C ASN A 183 17.29 -0.04 3.92
N GLY A 184 17.81 -1.21 3.52
CA GLY A 184 17.90 -2.39 4.40
C GLY A 184 18.79 -2.17 5.64
N ALA A 185 19.71 -1.22 5.60
CA ALA A 185 20.55 -0.82 6.72
C ALA A 185 20.15 0.54 7.33
N LEU A 186 19.11 1.21 6.82
CA LEU A 186 18.69 2.55 7.26
C LEU A 186 19.83 3.58 7.26
N ASN A 187 20.72 3.54 6.27
CA ASN A 187 21.95 4.37 6.26
C ASN A 187 21.70 5.88 6.30
N MET A 188 20.51 6.33 5.91
CA MET A 188 20.16 7.76 5.84
C MET A 188 19.55 8.30 7.13
N LEU A 189 19.37 7.49 8.17
CA LEU A 189 18.68 7.90 9.39
C LEU A 189 19.40 9.02 10.14
N GLU A 190 20.69 8.88 10.35
CA GLU A 190 21.50 9.87 11.08
C GLU A 190 21.55 11.19 10.31
N VAL A 191 21.64 11.13 8.97
CA VAL A 191 21.61 12.31 8.11
C VAL A 191 20.25 13.01 8.18
N PHE A 192 19.16 12.22 8.16
CA PHE A 192 17.80 12.76 8.31
C PHE A 192 17.62 13.44 9.65
N VAL A 193 17.97 12.78 10.77
CA VAL A 193 17.86 13.34 12.12
C VAL A 193 18.69 14.62 12.25
N SER A 194 19.93 14.63 11.75
CA SER A 194 20.80 15.81 11.78
C SER A 194 20.23 17.01 11.02
N SER A 195 19.39 16.77 9.99
CA SER A 195 18.75 17.85 9.22
C SER A 195 17.57 18.52 9.93
N LEU A 196 17.04 17.89 11.00
CA LEU A 196 15.85 18.37 11.70
C LEU A 196 16.11 19.65 12.50
N ASP A 197 17.35 19.85 12.98
CA ASP A 197 17.75 21.05 13.70
C ASP A 197 17.61 22.33 12.84
N GLU A 198 17.98 22.23 11.56
CA GLU A 198 17.85 23.33 10.61
C GLU A 198 16.41 23.46 10.09
N PHE A 199 15.75 22.34 9.81
CA PHE A 199 14.41 22.32 9.22
C PHE A 199 13.29 22.70 10.21
N GLN A 200 13.48 22.43 11.50
CA GLN A 200 12.53 22.69 12.59
C GLN A 200 11.10 22.19 12.28
N PRO A 201 10.87 20.90 12.06
CA PRO A 201 9.56 20.38 11.68
C PRO A 201 8.51 20.55 12.79
N ASP A 202 7.23 20.67 12.39
CA ASP A 202 6.10 20.58 13.33
C ASP A 202 5.58 19.12 13.47
N LEU A 203 6.05 18.21 12.60
CA LEU A 203 5.73 16.79 12.59
C LEU A 203 6.87 16.02 11.89
N VAL A 204 7.26 14.89 12.46
CA VAL A 204 8.20 13.96 11.83
C VAL A 204 7.47 12.67 11.47
N VAL A 205 7.68 12.17 10.25
CA VAL A 205 7.19 10.87 9.78
C VAL A 205 8.39 9.99 9.46
N LEU A 206 8.51 8.87 10.15
CA LEU A 206 9.55 7.87 9.98
C LEU A 206 8.98 6.60 9.37
N SER A 207 9.74 5.99 8.48
CA SER A 207 9.48 4.67 7.91
C SER A 207 10.80 3.97 7.58
N GLY A 208 10.70 2.71 7.17
CA GLY A 208 11.82 1.89 6.71
C GLY A 208 12.28 0.83 7.71
N LEU A 209 11.87 0.86 8.98
CA LEU A 209 12.30 -0.16 9.96
C LEU A 209 11.99 -1.60 9.50
N HIS A 210 10.88 -1.80 8.81
CA HIS A 210 10.48 -3.08 8.22
C HIS A 210 11.47 -3.59 7.14
N MET A 211 12.23 -2.71 6.49
CA MET A 211 13.20 -3.09 5.45
C MET A 211 14.44 -3.79 6.03
N MET A 212 14.65 -3.71 7.35
CA MET A 212 15.70 -4.47 8.03
C MET A 212 15.38 -5.97 8.15
N GLU A 213 14.16 -6.42 7.84
CA GLU A 213 13.72 -7.81 8.04
C GLU A 213 14.64 -8.84 7.37
N GLY A 214 15.23 -8.50 6.22
CA GLY A 214 16.16 -9.36 5.47
C GLY A 214 17.59 -9.43 6.02
N GLN A 215 17.92 -8.65 7.05
CA GLN A 215 19.25 -8.64 7.69
C GLN A 215 19.38 -9.74 8.76
N SER A 216 20.62 -10.05 9.18
CA SER A 216 20.83 -11.01 10.28
C SER A 216 20.21 -10.51 11.59
N LYS A 217 19.81 -11.43 12.49
CA LYS A 217 19.20 -11.06 13.77
C LYS A 217 20.07 -10.10 14.58
N GLU A 218 21.38 -10.32 14.56
CA GLU A 218 22.36 -9.49 15.27
C GLU A 218 22.46 -8.08 14.67
N MET A 219 22.46 -7.96 13.34
CA MET A 219 22.45 -6.67 12.66
C MET A 219 21.15 -5.92 12.91
N ARG A 220 20.00 -6.59 12.82
CA ARG A 220 18.68 -6.00 13.11
C ARG A 220 18.62 -5.45 14.52
N GLN A 221 19.08 -6.22 15.51
CA GLN A 221 19.06 -5.80 16.91
C GLN A 221 19.97 -4.58 17.13
N ARG A 222 21.21 -4.62 16.62
CA ARG A 222 22.16 -3.51 16.74
C ARG A 222 21.61 -2.25 16.08
N ARG A 223 21.15 -2.36 14.83
CA ARG A 223 20.67 -1.21 14.06
C ARG A 223 19.39 -0.62 14.64
N LEU A 224 18.48 -1.46 15.16
CA LEU A 224 17.28 -0.97 15.84
C LEU A 224 17.62 -0.14 17.09
N MET A 225 18.61 -0.56 17.89
CA MET A 225 19.05 0.23 19.04
C MET A 225 19.67 1.57 18.63
N GLU A 226 20.52 1.59 17.60
CA GLU A 226 21.09 2.83 17.05
C GLU A 226 20.01 3.75 16.49
N ALA A 227 19.01 3.19 15.82
CA ALA A 227 17.89 3.94 15.27
C ALA A 227 17.06 4.57 16.39
N VAL A 228 16.71 3.80 17.42
CA VAL A 228 15.98 4.33 18.59
C VAL A 228 16.77 5.42 19.29
N ALA A 229 18.09 5.27 19.45
CA ALA A 229 18.94 6.31 20.01
C ALA A 229 18.89 7.59 19.17
N SER A 230 19.04 7.47 17.85
CA SER A 230 18.98 8.62 16.93
C SER A 230 17.60 9.31 16.93
N ILE A 231 16.51 8.53 17.03
CA ILE A 231 15.14 9.09 17.10
C ILE A 231 14.92 9.79 18.45
N SER A 232 15.56 9.32 19.52
CA SER A 232 15.47 9.92 20.85
C SER A 232 16.14 11.30 20.93
N ASP A 233 17.02 11.64 19.99
CA ASP A 233 17.64 12.97 19.89
C ASP A 233 16.67 14.03 19.33
N ILE A 234 15.52 13.62 18.78
CA ILE A 234 14.48 14.53 18.28
C ILE A 234 13.79 15.22 19.47
N PRO A 235 13.56 16.55 19.43
CA PRO A 235 12.84 17.26 20.48
C PRO A 235 11.47 16.65 20.80
N THR A 236 11.19 16.46 22.09
CA THR A 236 10.00 15.75 22.59
C THR A 236 8.69 16.52 22.41
N ASP A 237 8.73 17.79 22.02
CA ASP A 237 7.56 18.60 21.69
C ASP A 237 7.11 18.44 20.23
N ILE A 238 7.90 17.76 19.40
CA ILE A 238 7.59 17.45 18.01
C ILE A 238 6.96 16.05 17.94
N PRO A 239 5.73 15.90 17.45
CA PRO A 239 5.12 14.59 17.30
C PRO A 239 5.85 13.76 16.23
N ILE A 240 6.01 12.46 16.52
CA ILE A 240 6.66 11.50 15.63
C ILE A 240 5.65 10.40 15.24
N HIS A 241 5.44 10.23 13.93
CA HIS A 241 4.67 9.12 13.36
C HIS A 241 5.59 8.05 12.80
N LEU A 242 5.37 6.79 13.16
CA LEU A 242 6.07 5.65 12.58
C LEU A 242 5.14 4.86 11.65
N GLU A 243 5.52 4.80 10.38
CA GLU A 243 4.87 4.03 9.33
C GLU A 243 5.61 2.71 9.12
N LEU A 244 4.98 1.61 9.52
CA LEU A 244 5.40 0.25 9.17
C LEU A 244 4.62 -0.23 7.95
N ALA A 245 5.32 -0.93 7.06
CA ALA A 245 4.69 -1.64 5.96
C ALA A 245 4.74 -3.14 6.21
N SER A 246 4.19 -3.92 5.28
CA SER A 246 4.16 -5.39 5.29
C SER A 246 5.41 -6.04 5.90
N MET A 247 5.25 -6.59 7.11
CA MET A 247 6.26 -7.41 7.80
C MET A 247 5.81 -8.87 7.84
N THR A 248 6.75 -9.80 7.74
CA THR A 248 6.48 -11.25 7.84
C THR A 248 7.05 -11.88 9.10
N ASP A 249 8.09 -11.29 9.69
CA ASP A 249 8.72 -11.71 10.93
C ASP A 249 8.01 -11.09 12.15
N GLN A 250 7.17 -11.90 12.80
CA GLN A 250 6.39 -11.49 13.97
C GLN A 250 7.27 -11.14 15.18
N ASP A 251 8.39 -11.84 15.37
CA ASP A 251 9.30 -11.57 16.49
C ASP A 251 9.98 -10.20 16.29
N PHE A 252 10.39 -9.91 15.06
CA PHE A 252 10.99 -8.63 14.73
C PHE A 252 9.99 -7.47 14.84
N MET A 253 8.75 -7.65 14.36
CA MET A 253 7.67 -6.67 14.55
C MET A 253 7.42 -6.40 16.04
N SER A 254 7.31 -7.45 16.85
CA SER A 254 7.11 -7.33 18.30
C SER A 254 8.25 -6.54 18.96
N ASN A 255 9.49 -6.80 18.55
CA ASN A 255 10.67 -6.11 19.03
C ASN A 255 10.67 -4.61 18.64
N ILE A 256 10.29 -4.27 17.40
CA ILE A 256 10.13 -2.87 16.98
C ILE A 256 9.13 -2.18 17.89
N VAL A 257 7.92 -2.74 18.03
CA VAL A 257 6.86 -2.14 18.86
C VAL A 257 7.34 -1.97 20.30
N HIS A 258 7.88 -3.02 20.91
CA HIS A 258 8.37 -2.96 22.29
C HIS A 258 9.45 -1.88 22.48
N GLN A 259 10.40 -1.74 21.56
CA GLN A 259 11.44 -0.70 21.68
C GLN A 259 10.89 0.70 21.41
N VAL A 260 10.17 0.91 20.31
CA VAL A 260 9.75 2.25 19.87
C VAL A 260 8.58 2.81 20.68
N THR A 261 7.64 1.97 21.12
CA THR A 261 6.44 2.42 21.85
C THR A 261 6.47 2.14 23.34
N GLU A 262 7.09 1.06 23.82
CA GLU A 262 6.96 0.65 25.23
C GLU A 262 8.20 0.93 26.08
N SER A 263 9.40 0.83 25.49
CA SER A 263 10.66 0.99 26.22
C SER A 263 11.17 2.43 26.21
N PHE A 264 11.06 3.10 25.06
CA PHE A 264 11.63 4.45 24.88
C PHE A 264 10.56 5.52 24.60
N PHE A 265 9.31 5.14 24.31
CA PHE A 265 8.21 6.07 23.99
C PHE A 265 8.62 7.15 22.98
N VAL A 266 9.32 6.74 21.92
CA VAL A 266 9.92 7.66 20.93
C VAL A 266 8.98 8.02 19.79
N VAL A 267 7.76 7.47 19.76
CA VAL A 267 6.77 7.74 18.71
C VAL A 267 5.40 7.99 19.32
N ASP A 268 4.69 8.99 18.79
CA ASP A 268 3.34 9.39 19.24
C ASP A 268 2.23 8.66 18.48
N SER A 269 2.54 8.15 17.29
CA SER A 269 1.58 7.40 16.47
C SER A 269 2.26 6.33 15.64
N LEU A 270 1.56 5.21 15.44
CA LEU A 270 2.06 4.03 14.74
C LEU A 270 1.00 3.53 13.76
N TRP A 271 1.41 3.21 12.54
CA TRP A 271 0.60 2.45 11.58
C TRP A 271 1.38 1.24 11.07
N ASN A 272 0.66 0.15 10.79
CA ASN A 272 1.22 -1.03 10.12
C ASN A 272 0.21 -1.60 9.12
N GLU A 273 0.60 -1.70 7.85
CA GLU A 273 -0.19 -2.39 6.83
C GLU A 273 -0.08 -3.92 6.99
N LYS A 274 -1.18 -4.58 7.36
CA LYS A 274 -1.26 -6.05 7.32
C LYS A 274 -1.54 -6.52 5.89
N LYS A 275 -0.62 -7.30 5.32
CA LYS A 275 -0.88 -8.13 4.14
C LYS A 275 -1.45 -9.50 4.53
#